data_AF-A0A024WPD6-F1
#
_entry.id   AF-A0A024WPD6-F1
#
_cell.length_a   1.000
_cell.length_b   1.000
_cell.length_c   1.000
_cell.angle_alpha   90.00
_cell.angle_beta   90.00
_cell.angle_gamma   90.00
#
_symmetry.space_group_name_H-M   'P 1'
#
loop_
_entity.id
_entity.type
_entity.pdbx_description
1 polymer ?
#
loop_
_entity_poly.entity_id
_entity_poly.type
_entity_poly.pdbx_seq_one_letter_code
_entity_poly.pdbx_strand_id
1 'polypeptide(L)' 'MLTLIGYNKPFDRHEWYIDRCGNTIKYIIDYYDGKKEKNSAVSIYIDARPQLNHQNAIDNVKIIYIKICRFLNNLF' A
#
# COMPACT_ATOMS: atom_id res chain seq x y z
N MET A 1 15.91 -3.28 -2.89
CA MET A 1 15.96 -3.25 -4.37
C MET A 1 15.12 -2.13 -4.96
N LEU A 2 13.84 -1.91 -4.58
CA LEU A 2 13.03 -0.79 -5.11
C LEU A 2 13.48 0.62 -4.66
N THR A 3 14.24 0.73 -3.58
CA THR A 3 14.85 1.99 -3.13
C THR A 3 15.82 2.61 -4.13
N LEU A 4 16.38 1.80 -5.04
CA LEU A 4 17.34 2.26 -6.06
C LEU A 4 16.69 3.08 -7.18
N ILE A 5 15.37 3.01 -7.33
CA ILE A 5 14.59 3.78 -8.31
C ILE A 5 13.80 4.93 -7.67
N GLY A 6 14.23 5.40 -6.49
CA GLY A 6 13.64 6.58 -5.82
C GLY A 6 12.39 6.31 -4.99
N TYR A 7 11.99 5.05 -4.80
CA TYR A 7 10.91 4.72 -3.88
C TYR A 7 11.42 4.74 -2.43
N ASN A 8 10.83 5.58 -1.59
CA ASN A 8 11.10 5.57 -0.16
C ASN A 8 10.69 4.21 0.43
N LYS A 9 11.56 3.61 1.25
CA LYS A 9 11.21 2.41 2.02
C LYS A 9 10.19 2.81 3.10
N PRO A 10 9.20 1.97 3.43
CA PRO A 10 8.37 2.22 4.60
C PRO A 10 9.24 2.28 5.85
N PHE A 11 8.99 3.26 6.72
CA PHE A 11 9.69 3.38 7.99
C PHE A 11 9.17 2.37 9.02
N ASP A 12 7.90 1.97 8.87
CA ASP A 12 7.25 0.95 9.68
C ASP A 12 6.40 0.03 8.79
N ARG A 13 6.51 -1.28 9.00
CA ARG A 13 5.79 -2.32 8.24
C ARG A 13 5.21 -3.31 9.22
N HIS A 14 3.89 -3.46 9.16
CA HIS A 14 3.16 -4.45 9.93
C HIS A 14 2.55 -5.54 9.06
N GLU A 15 2.54 -6.74 9.59
CA GLU A 15 1.89 -7.90 8.99
C GLU A 15 0.67 -8.28 9.82
N TRP A 16 -0.52 -8.16 9.24
CA TRP A 16 -1.78 -8.44 9.93
C TRP A 16 -2.42 -9.67 9.34
N TYR A 17 -3.00 -10.53 10.18
CA TYR A 17 -3.75 -11.69 9.75
C TYR A 17 -5.24 -11.40 9.96
N ILE A 18 -6.00 -11.41 8.88
CA ILE A 18 -7.43 -11.08 8.86
C ILE A 18 -8.21 -12.31 8.43
N ASP A 19 -9.19 -12.73 9.24
CA ASP A 19 -10.13 -13.76 8.82
C ASP A 19 -11.16 -13.18 7.84
N ARG A 20 -11.24 -13.75 6.64
CA ARG A 20 -12.23 -13.43 5.62
C ARG A 20 -13.05 -14.66 5.31
N CYS A 21 -14.19 -14.77 5.99
CA CYS A 21 -15.14 -15.86 5.83
C CYS A 21 -14.50 -17.25 6.04
N GLY A 22 -13.73 -17.41 7.12
CA GLY A 22 -13.03 -18.66 7.44
C GLY A 22 -11.67 -18.84 6.75
N ASN A 23 -11.22 -17.85 5.97
CA ASN A 23 -9.91 -17.84 5.34
C ASN A 23 -9.00 -16.82 6.02
N THR A 24 -7.91 -17.27 6.64
CA THR A 24 -6.90 -16.36 7.20
C THR A 24 -6.06 -15.75 6.09
N ILE A 25 -6.21 -14.45 5.88
CA ILE A 25 -5.52 -13.70 4.86
C ILE A 25 -4.50 -12.74 5.49
N LYS A 26 -3.25 -12.84 5.03
CA LYS A 26 -2.18 -11.94 5.46
C LYS A 26 -2.26 -10.61 4.68
N TYR A 27 -2.26 -9.50 5.41
CA TYR A 27 -2.16 -8.14 4.89
C TYR A 27 -0.82 -7.53 5.29
N ILE A 28 -0.29 -6.69 4.41
CA ILE A 28 0.89 -5.86 4.65
C ILE A 28 0.40 -4.42 4.75
N ILE A 29 0.77 -3.75 5.84
CA ILE A 29 0.50 -2.34 6.07
C ILE A 29 1.83 -1.62 6.15
N ASP A 30 2.06 -0.74 5.19
CA ASP A 30 3.28 0.04 5.07
C ASP A 30 3.01 1.50 5.42
N TYR A 31 3.81 2.05 6.33
CA TYR A 31 3.77 3.46 6.72
C TYR A 31 4.94 4.21 6.07
N TYR A 32 4.63 5.33 5.43
CA TYR A 32 5.57 6.20 4.76
C TYR A 32 5.44 7.63 5.28
N ASP A 33 6.55 8.36 5.30
CA ASP A 33 6.53 9.80 5.51
C ASP A 33 5.65 10.45 4.43
N GLY A 34 4.69 11.26 4.85
CA GLY A 34 3.89 12.09 3.95
C GLY A 34 4.66 13.34 3.49
N LYS A 35 3.94 14.27 2.85
CA LYS A 35 4.50 15.55 2.40
C LYS A 35 5.01 16.35 3.60
N LYS A 36 6.26 16.80 3.51
CA LYS A 36 6.91 17.69 4.47
C LYS A 36 6.76 19.13 3.98
N GLU A 37 5.67 19.80 4.36
CA GLU A 37 5.49 21.23 4.10
C GLU A 37 5.91 22.04 5.34
N LYS A 38 6.59 23.17 5.16
CA LYS A 38 6.94 24.06 6.27
C LYS A 38 5.65 24.61 6.88
N ASN A 39 5.47 24.42 8.19
CA ASN A 39 4.27 24.75 8.98
C ASN A 39 3.04 23.83 8.80
N SER A 40 3.15 22.69 8.13
CA SER A 40 2.06 21.70 8.15
C SER A 40 2.19 20.71 9.30
N ALA A 41 1.07 20.13 9.73
CA ALA A 41 1.10 18.95 10.61
C ALA A 41 1.89 17.81 9.95
N VAL A 42 2.44 16.91 10.77
CA VAL A 42 3.07 15.68 10.30
C VAL A 42 2.03 14.90 9.49
N SER A 43 2.34 14.62 8.23
CA SER A 43 1.51 13.79 7.37
C SER A 43 2.15 12.41 7.20
N ILE A 44 1.32 11.37 7.17
CA ILE A 44 1.72 9.98 7.00
C ILE A 44 0.91 9.42 5.84
N TYR A 45 1.57 8.69 4.95
CA TYR A 45 0.92 7.91 3.91
C TYR A 45 0.91 6.44 4.31
N ILE A 46 -0.27 5.80 4.23
CA ILE A 46 -0.45 4.39 4.60
C ILE A 46 -0.86 3.61 3.36
N ASP A 47 -0.14 2.54 3.05
CA ASP A 47 -0.52 1.56 2.03
C ASP A 47 -0.86 0.23 2.68
N ALA A 48 -2.14 -0.11 2.70
CA ALA A 48 -2.64 -1.39 3.20
C ALA A 48 -3.07 -2.27 2.02
N ARG A 49 -2.51 -3.47 1.91
CA ARG A 49 -2.81 -4.42 0.83
C ARG A 49 -2.71 -5.86 1.28
N PRO A 50 -3.46 -6.80 0.67
CA PRO A 50 -3.20 -8.22 0.87
C PRO A 50 -1.76 -8.56 0.47
N GLN A 51 -1.16 -9.52 1.15
CA GLN A 51 0.09 -10.10 0.71
C GLN A 51 -0.10 -10.73 -0.68
N LEU A 52 0.89 -10.58 -1.54
CA LEU A 52 0.91 -11.24 -2.84
C LEU A 52 1.11 -12.74 -2.62
N ASN A 53 0.04 -13.51 -2.83
CA ASN A 53 0.02 -14.96 -2.80
C ASN A 53 -1.09 -15.46 -3.75
N HIS A 54 -1.13 -16.77 -4.03
CA HIS A 54 -2.11 -17.33 -4.95
C HIS A 54 -3.56 -17.13 -4.49
N GLN A 55 -3.82 -17.20 -3.19
CA GLN A 55 -5.16 -17.04 -2.61
C GLN A 55 -5.75 -15.63 -2.82
N ASN A 56 -4.90 -14.61 -2.89
CA ASN A 56 -5.30 -13.20 -2.99
C ASN A 56 -4.89 -12.55 -4.32
N ALA A 57 -4.55 -13.35 -5.34
CA ALA A 57 -4.06 -12.83 -6.62
C ALA A 57 -5.07 -11.87 -7.27
N ILE A 58 -6.36 -12.21 -7.21
CA ILE A 58 -7.46 -11.38 -7.74
C ILE A 58 -7.52 -10.03 -7.01
N ASP A 59 -7.37 -10.03 -5.69
CA ASP A 59 -7.41 -8.79 -4.90
C ASP A 59 -6.21 -7.88 -5.23
N ASN A 60 -5.03 -8.49 -5.43
CA ASN A 60 -3.84 -7.76 -5.86
C ASN A 60 -4.05 -7.12 -7.25
N VAL A 61 -4.62 -7.84 -8.22
CA VAL A 61 -4.95 -7.32 -9.54
C VAL A 61 -5.95 -6.16 -9.45
N LYS A 62 -7.00 -6.30 -8.63
CA LYS A 62 -7.98 -5.22 -8.40
C LYS A 62 -7.33 -3.97 -7.82
N ILE A 63 -6.47 -4.12 -6.81
CA ILE A 63 -5.76 -2.98 -6.22
C ILE A 63 -4.85 -2.30 -7.25
N ILE A 64 -4.12 -3.07 -8.07
CA ILE A 64 -3.28 -2.52 -9.14
C ILE A 64 -4.12 -1.73 -10.13
N TYR A 65 -5.23 -2.32 -10.59
CA TYR A 65 -6.17 -1.66 -11.51
C TYR A 65 -6.70 -0.35 -10.92
N ILE A 66 -7.19 -0.37 -9.67
CA ILE A 66 -7.69 0.84 -8.99
C ILE A 66 -6.61 1.91 -8.88
N LYS A 67 -5.36 1.53 -8.53
CA LYS A 67 -4.24 2.46 -8.43
C LYS A 67 -3.90 3.08 -9.80
N ILE A 68 -3.89 2.28 -10.87
CA ILE A 68 -3.67 2.77 -12.24
C ILE A 68 -4.78 3.74 -12.65
N CYS A 69 -6.06 3.38 -12.46
CA CYS A 69 -7.17 4.26 -12.80
C CYS A 69 -7.12 5.58 -12.01
N ARG A 70 -6.81 5.53 -10.71
CA ARG A 70 -6.65 6.74 -9.89
C ARG A 70 -5.47 7.60 -10.32
N PHE A 71 -4.37 6.98 -10.75
CA PHE A 71 -3.22 7.71 -11.28
C PHE A 71 -3.59 8.41 -12.58
N LEU A 72 -4.19 7.69 -13.54
CA LEU A 72 -4.62 8.25 -14.82
C LEU A 72 -5.66 9.37 -14.63
N ASN A 73 -6.63 9.20 -13.73
CA ASN A 73 -7.63 10.23 -13.42
C ASN A 73 -7.07 11.47 -12.70
N ASN A 74 -5.86 11.39 -12.12
CA ASN A 74 -5.19 12.58 -11.54
C ASN A 74 -4.27 13.28 -12.54
N LEU A 75 -4.03 12.68 -13.70
CA LEU A 75 -3.17 13.22 -14.76
C LEU A 75 -3.95 13.97 -15.86
N PHE A 76 -5.26 13.74 -15.95
CA PHE A 76 -6.20 14.41 -16.86
C PHE A 76 -7.28 15.13 -16.03
#